data_AF-A0A5D2THC5-F1
#
_entry.id   AF-A0A5D2THC5-F1
#
_cell.length_a   1.000
_cell.length_b   1.000
_cell.length_c   1.000
_cell.angle_alpha   90.00
_cell.angle_beta   90.00
_cell.angle_gamma   90.00
#
_symmetry.space_group_name_H-M   'P 1'
#
loop_
_entity.id
_entity.type
_entity.pdbx_description
1 polymer ?
#
loop_
_entity_poly.entity_id
_entity_poly.type
_entity_poly.pdbx_seq_one_letter_code
_entity_poly.pdbx_strand_id
1 'polypeptide(L)'
;MSAEKESSVSQRRLSCTKCFDALWFCYSPVHQLQQYYREGVLDNCYGKWSALWDCLYLKTKPSSQLQEILEAREKAESHIWTFRTPEEAQAYWKLEFGHLNGRESK
;
A
#
# COMPACT_ATOMS: atom_id res chain seq x y z
N MET A 1 -15.76 3.44 -38.35
CA MET A 1 -14.61 3.07 -37.50
C MET A 1 -13.83 4.32 -37.20
N SER A 2 -13.89 4.79 -35.95
CA SER A 2 -12.87 5.62 -35.30
C SER A 2 -13.10 5.44 -33.80
N ALA A 3 -12.26 4.61 -33.17
CA ALA A 3 -12.19 4.50 -31.73
C ALA A 3 -11.40 5.72 -31.25
N GLU A 4 -12.10 6.81 -30.93
CA GLU A 4 -11.50 7.88 -30.13
C GLU A 4 -11.31 7.33 -28.71
N LYS A 5 -10.05 7.07 -28.41
CA LYS A 5 -9.54 6.72 -27.10
C LYS A 5 -9.65 7.97 -26.24
N GLU A 6 -10.86 8.25 -25.73
CA GLU A 6 -11.01 9.15 -24.59
C GLU A 6 -10.32 8.48 -23.41
N SER A 7 -9.05 8.81 -23.19
CA SER A 7 -8.41 8.64 -21.90
C SER A 7 -9.16 9.55 -20.94
N SER A 8 -10.23 9.02 -20.35
CA SER A 8 -10.92 9.64 -19.25
C SER A 8 -9.95 9.72 -18.07
N VAL A 9 -9.14 10.78 -18.03
CA VAL A 9 -8.47 11.23 -16.82
C VAL A 9 -9.58 11.74 -15.93
N SER A 10 -10.31 10.82 -15.31
CA SER A 10 -11.18 11.15 -14.20
C SER A 10 -10.27 11.80 -13.17
N GLN A 11 -10.51 13.09 -12.89
CA GLN A 11 -9.79 13.79 -11.83
C GLN A 11 -9.90 12.94 -10.57
N ARG A 12 -8.79 12.29 -10.16
CA ARG A 12 -8.74 11.42 -8.97
C ARG A 12 -9.17 12.27 -7.79
N ARG A 13 -10.42 12.11 -7.34
CA ARG A 13 -10.96 12.82 -6.19
C ARG A 13 -10.38 12.19 -4.93
N LEU A 14 -9.57 12.93 -4.19
CA LEU A 14 -9.06 12.48 -2.90
C LEU A 14 -10.18 12.48 -1.85
N SER A 15 -10.35 11.34 -1.19
CA SER A 15 -11.25 11.18 -0.05
C SER A 15 -10.45 10.90 1.22
N CYS A 16 -10.38 11.88 2.13
CA CYS A 16 -9.71 11.75 3.41
C CYS A 16 -10.54 11.01 4.46
N THR A 17 -11.79 10.65 4.16
CA THR A 17 -12.68 9.91 5.07
C THR A 17 -12.07 8.57 5.47
N LYS A 18 -11.32 7.92 4.58
CA LYS A 18 -10.61 6.67 4.89
C LYS A 18 -9.48 6.85 5.92
N CYS A 19 -8.75 7.96 5.85
CA CYS A 19 -7.71 8.27 6.83
C CYS A 19 -8.33 8.62 8.19
N PHE A 20 -9.45 9.34 8.19
CA PHE A 20 -10.20 9.65 9.40
C PHE A 20 -10.77 8.39 10.07
N ASP A 21 -11.39 7.50 9.29
CA ASP A 21 -11.94 6.24 9.77
C ASP A 21 -10.84 5.37 10.39
N ALA A 22 -9.69 5.24 9.73
CA ALA A 22 -8.55 4.49 10.26
C ALA A 22 -8.00 5.08 11.58
N LEU A 23 -7.98 6.41 11.70
CA LEU A 23 -7.59 7.07 12.94
C LEU A 23 -8.60 6.82 14.06
N TRP A 24 -9.89 6.94 13.76
CA TRP A 24 -10.97 6.67 14.71
C TRP A 24 -10.90 5.23 15.23
N PHE A 25 -10.68 4.27 14.32
CA PHE A 25 -10.47 2.87 14.69
C PHE A 25 -9.23 2.67 15.56
N CYS A 26 -8.17 3.43 15.35
CA CYS A 26 -6.97 3.34 16.19
C CYS A 26 -7.26 3.71 17.65
N TYR A 27 -8.13 4.70 17.89
CA TYR A 27 -8.57 5.05 19.25
C TYR A 27 -9.66 4.13 19.82
N SER A 28 -10.16 3.17 19.04
CA SER A 28 -11.20 2.27 19.53
C SER A 28 -10.66 1.36 20.65
N PRO A 29 -11.45 1.09 21.71
CA PRO A 29 -11.01 0.24 22.82
C PRO A 29 -10.61 -1.17 22.39
N VAL A 30 -11.29 -1.72 21.39
CA VAL A 30 -11.00 -3.07 20.86
C VAL A 30 -9.61 -3.10 20.22
N HIS A 31 -9.27 -2.11 19.39
CA HIS A 31 -7.96 -2.05 18.75
C HIS A 31 -6.83 -1.88 19.76
N GLN A 32 -6.99 -0.94 20.70
CA GLN A 32 -5.96 -0.66 21.71
C GLN A 32 -5.71 -1.87 22.62
N LEU A 33 -6.76 -2.58 23.04
CA LEU A 33 -6.61 -3.81 23.83
C LEU A 33 -5.98 -4.95 23.02
N GLN A 34 -6.36 -5.11 21.74
CA GLN A 34 -5.76 -6.12 20.87
C GLN A 34 -4.26 -5.86 20.66
N GLN A 35 -3.87 -4.61 20.45
CA GLN A 35 -2.46 -4.23 20.27
C GLN A 35 -1.67 -4.41 21.57
N TYR A 36 -2.24 -4.00 22.70
CA TYR A 36 -1.63 -4.21 24.01
C TYR A 36 -1.43 -5.70 24.32
N TYR A 37 -2.41 -6.56 23.98
CA TYR A 37 -2.27 -7.99 24.16
C TYR A 37 -1.15 -8.61 23.29
N ARG A 38 -0.93 -8.08 22.08
CA ARG A 38 0.10 -8.59 21.15
C ARG A 38 1.49 -8.05 21.42
N GLU A 39 1.63 -6.73 21.56
CA GLU A 39 2.92 -6.03 21.61
C GLU A 39 3.25 -5.50 23.02
N GLY A 40 2.32 -5.56 23.98
CA GLY A 40 2.51 -5.05 25.34
C GLY A 40 2.50 -3.51 25.46
N VAL A 41 2.19 -2.80 24.38
CA VAL A 41 2.19 -1.33 24.33
C VAL A 41 0.90 -0.80 23.71
N LEU A 42 0.47 0.37 24.18
CA LEU A 42 -0.66 1.09 23.57
C LEU A 42 -0.16 1.86 22.33
N ASP A 43 -0.97 1.86 21.27
CA ASP A 43 -0.66 2.62 20.06
C ASP A 43 -0.98 4.10 20.29
N ASN A 44 -0.04 4.99 19.94
CA ASN A 44 -0.22 6.43 20.03
C ASN A 44 -0.94 7.02 18.80
N CYS A 45 -1.28 6.20 17.81
CA CYS A 45 -2.01 6.55 16.59
C CYS A 45 -1.33 7.63 15.73
N TYR A 46 -0.07 7.96 15.98
CA TYR A 46 0.63 9.06 15.34
C TYR A 46 0.72 8.89 13.82
N GLY A 47 1.00 7.66 13.36
CA GLY A 47 1.05 7.37 11.92
C GLY A 47 -0.31 7.50 11.21
N LYS A 48 -1.43 7.26 11.92
CA LYS A 48 -2.77 7.48 11.34
C LYS A 48 -3.12 8.97 11.32
N TRP A 49 -2.66 9.71 12.33
CA TRP A 49 -2.82 11.16 12.40
C TRP A 49 -2.02 11.88 11.30
N SER A 50 -0.77 11.48 11.08
CA SER A 50 0.05 12.03 9.99
C SER A 50 -0.56 11.76 8.62
N ALA A 51 -1.08 10.53 8.39
CA ALA A 51 -1.77 10.20 7.14
C ALA A 51 -3.03 11.06 6.90
N LEU A 52 -3.80 11.36 7.96
CA LEU A 52 -4.94 12.26 7.87
C LEU A 52 -4.50 13.68 7.52
N TRP A 53 -3.46 14.19 8.20
CA TRP A 53 -2.91 15.51 7.92
C TRP A 53 -2.36 15.63 6.50
N ASP A 54 -1.61 14.63 6.04
CA ASP A 54 -1.10 14.57 4.67
C ASP A 54 -2.23 14.61 3.65
N CYS A 55 -3.31 13.85 3.87
CA CYS A 55 -4.47 13.87 2.98
C CYS A 55 -5.14 15.26 2.94
N LEU A 56 -5.33 15.88 4.11
CA LEU A 56 -5.90 17.22 4.20
C LEU A 56 -5.01 18.26 3.52
N TYR A 57 -3.69 18.16 3.71
CA TYR A 57 -2.71 19.01 3.05
C TYR A 57 -2.78 18.86 1.53
N LEU A 58 -2.78 17.64 1.01
CA LEU A 58 -2.90 17.36 -0.42
C LEU A 58 -4.22 17.88 -0.99
N LYS A 59 -5.32 17.79 -0.23
CA LYS A 59 -6.63 18.32 -0.65
C LYS A 59 -6.65 19.83 -0.84
N THR A 60 -5.75 20.58 -0.19
CA THR A 60 -5.63 22.04 -0.37
C THR A 60 -4.83 22.45 -1.61
N LYS A 61 -4.14 21.52 -2.27
CA LYS A 61 -3.33 21.79 -3.47
C LYS A 61 -4.19 21.84 -4.74
N PRO A 62 -3.74 22.58 -5.78
CA PRO A 62 -4.41 22.55 -7.08
C PRO A 62 -4.36 21.14 -7.69
N SER A 63 -5.38 20.80 -8.49
CA SER A 63 -5.56 19.46 -9.04
C SER A 63 -4.41 18.99 -9.95
N SER A 64 -3.71 19.91 -10.63
CA SER A 64 -2.53 19.58 -11.45
C SER A 64 -1.36 19.08 -10.61
N GLN A 65 -0.97 19.84 -9.59
CA GLN A 65 0.09 19.43 -8.65
C GLN A 65 -0.30 18.16 -7.90
N LEU A 66 -1.58 18.00 -7.58
CA LEU A 66 -2.08 16.82 -6.90
C LEU A 66 -1.83 15.54 -7.71
N GLN A 67 -2.14 15.55 -9.00
CA GLN A 67 -1.93 14.40 -9.88
C GLN A 67 -0.44 14.06 -9.99
N GLU A 68 0.42 15.05 -10.18
CA GLU A 68 1.87 14.85 -10.22
C GLU A 68 2.41 14.21 -8.94
N ILE A 69 1.98 14.69 -7.76
CA ILE A 69 2.40 14.13 -6.48
C ILE A 69 1.92 12.69 -6.32
N LEU A 70 0.68 12.38 -6.71
CA LEU A 70 0.13 11.03 -6.62
C LEU A 70 0.86 10.07 -7.57
N GLU A 71 1.10 10.49 -8.81
CA GLU A 71 1.85 9.68 -9.77
C GLU A 71 3.30 9.45 -9.35
N ALA A 72 3.97 10.46 -8.79
CA ALA A 72 5.32 10.31 -8.26
C ALA A 72 5.37 9.31 -7.09
N ARG A 73 4.35 9.31 -6.22
CA ARG A 73 4.22 8.33 -5.13
C ARG A 73 3.96 6.92 -5.65
N GLU A 74 3.04 6.76 -6.60
CA GLU A 74 2.74 5.47 -7.23
C GLU A 74 3.97 4.86 -7.92
N LYS A 75 4.80 5.69 -8.58
CA LYS A 75 6.05 5.24 -9.22
C LYS A 75 7.16 4.91 -8.21
N ALA A 76 7.14 5.51 -7.03
CA ALA A 76 8.11 5.25 -5.97
C ALA A 76 7.80 3.97 -5.18
N GLU A 77 6.54 3.54 -5.15
CA GLU A 77 6.17 2.28 -4.51
C GLU A 77 6.73 1.08 -5.29
N SER A 78 7.57 0.29 -4.62
CA SER A 78 8.09 -0.95 -5.20
C SER A 78 6.94 -1.95 -5.39
N HIS A 79 6.65 -2.31 -6.63
CA HIS A 79 5.67 -3.37 -6.91
C HIS A 79 6.20 -4.74 -6.48
N ILE A 80 5.28 -5.66 -6.14
CA ILE A 80 5.61 -7.03 -5.71
C ILE A 80 6.50 -7.74 -6.75
N TRP A 81 6.25 -7.49 -8.03
CA TRP A 81 7.01 -8.04 -9.15
C TRP A 81 8.44 -7.51 -9.26
N THR A 82 8.77 -6.43 -8.55
CA THR A 82 10.10 -5.80 -8.53
C THR A 82 10.94 -6.29 -7.35
N PHE A 83 10.38 -7.05 -6.39
CA PHE A 83 11.12 -7.50 -5.22
C PHE A 83 12.28 -8.46 -5.54
N ARG A 84 12.18 -9.22 -6.63
CA ARG A 84 13.22 -10.14 -7.08
C ARG A 84 13.28 -10.17 -8.59
N THR A 85 14.49 -10.31 -9.13
CA THR A 85 14.63 -10.63 -10.56
C THR A 85 14.15 -12.05 -10.83
N PRO A 86 13.78 -12.39 -12.08
CA PRO A 86 13.38 -13.75 -12.44
C PRO A 86 14.44 -14.81 -12.06
N GLU A 87 15.73 -14.46 -12.18
CA GLU A 87 16.86 -15.33 -11.85
C GLU A 87 16.97 -15.57 -10.33
N GLU A 88 16.88 -14.52 -9.53
CA GLU A 88 16.86 -14.60 -8.06
C GLU A 88 15.64 -15.38 -7.56
N ALA A 89 14.47 -15.14 -8.16
CA ALA A 89 13.25 -15.86 -7.83
C ALA A 89 13.39 -17.36 -8.14
N GLN A 90 13.97 -17.72 -9.29
CA GLN A 90 14.25 -19.11 -9.65
C GLN A 90 15.26 -19.77 -8.70
N ALA A 91 16.35 -19.06 -8.36
CA ALA A 91 17.36 -19.57 -7.43
C ALA A 91 16.75 -19.83 -6.04
N TYR A 92 15.98 -18.88 -5.52
CA TYR A 92 15.30 -19.04 -4.24
C TYR A 92 14.26 -20.16 -4.27
N TRP A 93 13.50 -20.29 -5.35
CA TRP A 93 12.54 -21.38 -5.51
C TRP A 93 13.24 -22.74 -5.49
N LYS A 94 14.37 -22.89 -6.18
CA LYS A 94 15.16 -24.12 -6.15
C LYS A 94 15.74 -24.41 -4.77
N LEU A 95 16.13 -23.39 -4.02
CA LEU A 95 16.63 -23.54 -2.65
C LEU A 95 15.53 -24.03 -1.70
N GLU A 96 14.36 -23.41 -1.73
CA GLU A 96 13.25 -23.72 -0.81
C GLU A 96 12.52 -25.02 -1.22
N PHE A 97 12.25 -25.19 -2.51
CA PHE A 97 11.36 -26.23 -3.05
C PHE A 97 12.06 -27.23 -3.98
N GLY A 98 13.38 -27.18 -4.11
CA GLY A 98 14.13 -28.10 -4.97
C GLY A 98 13.92 -29.57 -4.62
N HIS A 99 13.67 -29.86 -3.35
CA HIS A 99 13.35 -31.20 -2.85
C HIS A 99 12.06 -31.79 -3.45
N LEU A 100 11.10 -30.94 -3.86
CA LEU A 100 9.82 -31.38 -4.45
C LEU A 100 9.97 -31.85 -5.91
N ASN A 101 11.05 -31.47 -6.59
CA ASN A 101 11.34 -31.91 -7.95
C ASN A 101 11.94 -33.32 -8.00
N GLY A 102 12.24 -33.91 -6.84
CA GLY A 102 12.59 -35.31 -6.68
C GLY A 102 11.38 -36.21 -6.88
N ARG A 103 11.09 -36.56 -8.14
CA ARG A 103 10.70 -37.95 -8.40
C ARG A 103 11.82 -38.82 -7.85
N GLU A 104 11.62 -39.40 -6.68
CA GLU A 104 12.34 -40.60 -6.29
C GLU A 104 12.00 -41.67 -7.33
N SER A 105 12.80 -41.77 -8.39
CA SER A 105 12.93 -43.02 -9.13
C SER A 105 13.57 -44.02 -8.17
N LYS A 106 12.71 -44.80 -7.53
CA LYS A 106 13.02 -46.18 -7.16
C LYS A 106 12.18 -47.10 -8.02
#